data_AF-A0A1I1D8Q3-F1
#
_entry.id   AF-A0A1I1D8Q3-F1
#
_cell.length_a   1.000
_cell.length_b   1.000
_cell.length_c   1.000
_cell.angle_alpha   90.00
_cell.angle_beta   90.00
_cell.angle_gamma   90.00
#
_symmetry.space_group_name_H-M   'P 1'
#
loop_
_entity.id
_entity.type
_entity.pdbx_description
1 polymer ?
#
loop_
_entity_poly.entity_id
_entity_poly.type
_entity_poly.pdbx_seq_one_letter_code
_entity_poly.pdbx_strand_id
1 'polypeptide(L)' 'MVVTTATASQLEFIDLIVQYLTENGVMDAARLYESPFTDISQQGPEALFLPARVTEMVRVLDEIRARAVA' A
#
# COMPACT_ATOMS: atom_id res chain seq x y z
N MET A 1 9.32 -8.58 24.40
CA MET A 1 8.01 -8.50 23.72
C MET A 1 8.10 -7.45 22.64
N VAL A 2 8.13 -7.84 21.37
CA VAL A 2 7.92 -6.88 20.27
C VAL A 2 6.42 -6.75 20.13
N VAL A 3 5.84 -5.69 20.70
CA VAL A 3 4.48 -5.32 20.34
C VAL A 3 4.58 -4.76 18.93
N THR A 4 4.13 -5.51 17.92
CA THR A 4 3.98 -4.98 16.57
C THR A 4 2.73 -4.10 16.55
N THR A 5 2.73 -3.00 17.31
CA THR A 5 1.67 -2.02 17.21
C THR A 5 1.89 -1.34 15.87
N ALA A 6 1.01 -1.62 14.90
CA ALA A 6 1.04 -0.87 13.66
C ALA A 6 0.89 0.62 14.01
N THR A 7 1.76 1.49 13.48
CA THR A 7 1.64 2.92 13.72
C THR A 7 0.36 3.43 13.05
N ALA A 8 -0.21 4.54 13.54
CA ALA A 8 -1.41 5.14 12.93
C ALA A 8 -1.23 5.33 11.41
N SER A 9 -0.04 5.77 10.98
CA SER A 9 0.34 5.91 9.58
C SER A 9 0.34 4.60 8.79
N GLN A 10 0.77 3.47 9.38
CA GLN A 10 0.73 2.17 8.70
C GLN A 10 -0.71 1.69 8.49
N LEU A 11 -1.59 1.89 9.47
CA LEU A 11 -3.00 1.56 9.37
C LEU A 11 -3.69 2.42 8.33
N GLU A 12 -3.48 3.74 8.38
CA GLU A 12 -4.01 4.70 7.42
C GLU A 12 -3.55 4.39 6.00
N PHE A 13 -2.28 4.01 5.82
CA PHE A 13 -1.75 3.62 4.52
C PHE A 13 -2.46 2.38 3.96
N ILE A 14 -2.65 1.33 4.77
CA ILE A 14 -3.35 0.12 4.34
C ILE A 14 -4.81 0.41 4.03
N ASP A 15 -5.50 1.20 4.87
CA ASP A 15 -6.90 1.56 4.68
C ASP A 15 -7.09 2.31 3.36
N LEU A 16 -6.16 3.22 3.04
CA LEU A 16 -6.15 3.95 1.77
C LEU A 16 -5.97 3.01 0.56
N ILE A 17 -5.09 2.00 0.65
CA ILE A 17 -4.96 0.97 -0.40
C ILE A 17 -6.27 0.22 -0.60
N VAL A 18 -6.88 -0.25 0.50
CA VAL A 18 -8.13 -1.02 0.46
C VAL A 18 -9.25 -0.18 -0.13
N GLN A 19 -9.36 1.09 0.26
CA GLN A 19 -10.33 2.02 -0.31
C GLN A 19 -10.12 2.17 -1.82
N TYR A 20 -8.88 2.43 -2.26
CA TYR A 20 -8.57 2.58 -3.69
C TYR A 20 -8.93 1.33 -4.50
N LEU A 21 -8.59 0.15 -4.00
CA LEU A 21 -8.93 -1.12 -4.62
C LEU A 21 -10.43 -1.38 -4.64
N THR A 22 -11.16 -0.93 -3.61
CA THR A 22 -12.62 -1.09 -3.53
C THR A 22 -13.34 -0.14 -4.49
N GLU A 23 -12.87 1.10 -4.60
CA GLU A 23 -13.50 2.13 -5.44
C GLU A 23 -13.18 1.95 -6.93
N ASN A 24 -11.92 1.63 -7.26
CA ASN A 24 -11.45 1.55 -8.65
C ASN A 24 -11.32 0.11 -9.17
N GLY A 25 -11.43 -0.90 -8.30
CA GLY A 25 -11.21 -2.31 -8.61
C GLY A 25 -9.75 -2.71 -8.83
N VAL A 26 -8.90 -1.75 -9.22
CA VAL A 26 -7.45 -1.93 -9.47
C VAL A 26 -6.66 -0.74 -8.96
N MET A 27 -5.40 -0.96 -8.62
CA MET A 27 -4.48 0.10 -8.22
C MET A 27 -3.09 -0.19 -8.78
N ASP A 28 -2.45 0.82 -9.38
CA ASP A 28 -1.06 0.73 -9.83
C ASP A 28 -0.11 0.93 -8.64
N ALA A 29 0.98 0.16 -8.58
CA ALA A 29 1.99 0.29 -7.54
C ALA A 29 2.68 1.67 -7.56
N ALA A 30 2.73 2.34 -8.71
CA ALA A 30 3.26 3.70 -8.83
C ALA A 30 2.50 4.71 -7.94
N ARG A 31 1.19 4.51 -7.72
CA ARG A 31 0.36 5.39 -6.87
C ARG A 31 0.82 5.43 -5.42
N LEU A 32 1.54 4.41 -4.93
CA LEU A 32 2.09 4.41 -3.58
C LEU A 32 3.12 5.53 -3.35
N TYR A 33 3.61 6.15 -4.43
CA TYR A 33 4.52 7.29 -4.45
C TYR A 33 3.85 8.59 -4.92
N GLU A 34 2.52 8.64 -4.90
CA GLU A 34 1.72 9.82 -5.25
C GLU A 34 0.79 10.21 -4.08
N SER A 35 0.28 11.45 -4.07
CA SER A 35 -0.77 11.84 -3.11
C SER A 35 -2.04 11.02 -3.40
N PRO A 36 -2.72 10.48 -2.37
CA PRO A 36 -2.61 10.79 -0.93
C PRO A 36 -1.62 9.93 -0.12
N PHE A 37 -0.93 8.97 -0.73
CA PHE A 37 0.02 8.09 -0.04
C PHE A 37 1.27 8.84 0.44
N THR A 38 1.77 9.77 -0.38
CA THR A 38 2.93 10.62 -0.03
C THR A 38 2.65 11.59 1.12
N ASP A 39 1.38 11.92 1.35
CA ASP A 39 0.97 12.79 2.47
C ASP A 39 1.09 12.05 3.80
N ILE A 40 0.88 10.72 3.80
CA ILE A 40 1.11 9.84 4.96
C ILE A 40 2.61 9.60 5.17
N SER A 41 3.34 9.34 4.08
CA SER A 41 4.77 9.05 4.11
C SER A 41 5.49 9.66 2.90
N GLN A 42 6.30 10.69 3.14
CA GLN A 42 7.03 11.41 2.09
C GLN A 42 8.02 10.53 1.31
N GLN A 43 8.51 9.45 1.93
CA GLN A 43 9.41 8.48 1.29
C GLN A 43 8.66 7.24 0.76
N GLY A 44 7.33 7.25 0.78
CA GLY A 44 6.49 6.15 0.31
C GLY A 44 6.40 4.99 1.30
N PRO A 45 5.99 3.79 0.84
CA PRO A 45 5.73 2.63 1.69
C PRO A 45 6.99 2.10 2.39
N GLU A 46 8.19 2.38 1.87
CA GLU A 46 9.46 1.91 2.44
C GLU A 46 9.83 2.58 3.77
N ALA A 47 9.32 3.78 4.03
CA ALA A 47 9.49 4.42 5.34
C ALA A 47 8.53 3.84 6.40
N LEU A 48 7.47 3.17 5.98
CA LEU A 48 6.49 2.55 6.86
C LEU A 48 6.72 1.05 7.03
N PHE A 49 7.15 0.35 5.99
CA PHE A 49 7.29 -1.10 5.96
C PHE A 49 8.69 -1.52 5.54
N LEU A 50 9.12 -2.68 6.03
CA LEU A 50 10.38 -3.28 5.60
C LEU A 50 10.37 -3.52 4.08
N PRO A 51 11.52 -3.43 3.37
CA PRO A 51 11.57 -3.60 1.92
C PRO A 51 10.96 -4.90 1.42
N ALA A 52 11.12 -6.00 2.17
CA ALA A 52 10.51 -7.29 1.86
C ALA A 52 8.97 -7.23 1.87
N ARG A 53 8.38 -6.49 2.82
CA ARG A 53 6.93 -6.27 2.91
C ARG A 53 6.43 -5.35 1.81
N VAL A 54 7.19 -4.31 1.46
CA VAL A 54 6.84 -3.44 0.31
C VAL A 54 6.84 -4.24 -0.98
N THR A 55 7.83 -5.09 -1.19
CA THR A 55 7.91 -5.98 -2.37
C THR A 55 6.69 -6.92 -2.42
N GLU A 56 6.30 -7.49 -1.28
CA GLU A 56 5.10 -8.33 -1.19
C GLU A 56 3.82 -7.55 -1.50
N MET A 57 3.67 -6.32 -0.99
CA MET A 57 2.54 -5.45 -1.28
C MET A 57 2.43 -5.15 -2.78
N VAL A 58 3.53 -4.75 -3.42
CA VAL A 58 3.56 -4.47 -4.86
C VAL A 58 3.16 -5.71 -5.66
N ARG A 59 3.67 -6.88 -5.29
CA ARG A 59 3.32 -8.16 -5.92
C ARG A 59 1.81 -8.47 -5.81
N VAL A 60 1.22 -8.25 -4.64
CA VAL A 60 -0.22 -8.46 -4.42
C VAL A 60 -1.06 -7.47 -5.24
N LEU A 61 -0.66 -6.21 -5.32
CA LEU A 61 -1.34 -5.21 -6.13
C LEU A 61 -1.34 -5.58 -7.62
N ASP A 62 -0.19 -6.06 -8.12
CA ASP A 62 -0.05 -6.50 -9.51
C ASP A 62 -0.90 -7.75 -9.80
N GLU A 63 -0.96 -8.70 -8.87
CA GLU A 63 -1.86 -9.86 -8.97
C GLU A 63 -3.34 -9.46 -9.03
N ILE A 64 -3.76 -8.50 -8.20
CA ILE A 64 -5.15 -8.01 -8.20
C ILE A 64 -5.46 -7.34 -9.54
N ARG A 65 -4.56 -6.50 -10.04
CA ARG A 65 -4.69 -5.88 -11.36
C ARG A 65 -4.79 -6.94 -12.47
N ALA A 66 -3.93 -7.95 -12.45
CA ALA A 66 -3.96 -9.03 -13.44
C ALA A 66 -5.29 -9.80 -13.41
N ARG A 67 -5.85 -10.03 -12.22
CA ARG A 67 -7.16 -10.69 -12.05
C ARG A 67 -8.35 -9.85 -12.51
N ALA A 68 -8.28 -8.53 -12.36
CA ALA A 68 -9.37 -7.64 -12.76
C ALA A 68 -9.42 -7.35 -14.26
N VAL A 69 -8.30 -7.56 -14.98
CA VAL A 69 -8.20 -7.39 -16.43
C VAL A 69 -8.58 -8.67 -17.21
N ALA A 70 -8.60 -9.83 -16.55
CA ALA A 70 -8.97 -11.14 -17.11
C ALA A 70 -10.48 -11.35 -17.18
#